data_AF-A0A1Z5KAD0-F1
#
_entry.id   AF-A0A1Z5KAD0-F1
#
_cell.length_a   1.000
_cell.length_b   1.000
_cell.length_c   1.000
_cell.angle_alpha   90.00
_cell.angle_beta   90.00
_cell.angle_gamma   90.00
#
_symmetry.space_group_name_H-M   'P 1'
#
loop_
_entity.id
_entity.type
_entity.pdbx_description
1 polymer ?
#
loop_
_entity_poly.entity_id
_entity_poly.type
_entity_poly.pdbx_seq_one_letter_code
_entity_poly.pdbx_strand_id
1 'polypeptide(L)'
;MTSTPPICAMNWESKEITLEDVPEKIPNGSNVYIGSCSSTPEAVLNALVEHWKSTDIQILQMIPGGNLPHMKENIDRFRTSSFFSLSKTMYLGLEKINTSKKMEGLADYRPMSYSSVPRLLKENIVSVDVAVIKVTPPHKGFVSLGCGVEHTMSFIRHAKVVVAEVNIHMPWTEGHSKLRVEDIDWWVRHDQPLLTTEQLWPDLLKDHDMNQYPQEVIDAIGENLVKLIPDGATLKFGWSPMSYVVLPFLHRRKNLGLHTDVLLEDMFRLHESGVFTNSLKTLDTGRTVVSQAHGSADLYEYLDRNPAIEFRSSDYVNDPLTLGKMDNLIVIEGALKVDMTGQVATDSIAHKFYGGVASTSESVRGAHFSKGGFPIVVLPSKSLQGRSNLLFALPPASGVTITRSDVEFVVTEHGIAYLYGKSIRERCLALIEIAHPDFRNELLEEAKRNKYISLSQPGYFLQSKYPSQFECMHTTKLGKEVFVRPIKITDEEFCVPSFTNCPIIADMALVVLYPPPHPSGNSSELVAIGQWITDPRDSHSVPEMAFQVRDDWQGHGLGKYLFLRLLELSTYYYEHVQFKADVLADNQAMRHVFEQAPIPYRKRSEFGVITYTFDLPEKKELAS
;
A
#
# COMPACT_ATOMS: atom_id res chain seq x y z
N MET A 1 38.95 -45.71 8.81
CA MET A 1 38.45 -44.88 7.68
C MET A 1 37.20 -45.54 7.16
N THR A 2 36.05 -45.22 7.76
CA THR A 2 34.73 -45.65 7.29
C THR A 2 34.34 -44.72 6.16
N SER A 3 34.33 -45.24 4.93
CA SER A 3 33.94 -44.50 3.73
C SER A 3 32.46 -44.15 3.80
N THR A 4 32.16 -42.88 3.99
CA THR A 4 30.83 -42.32 3.73
C THR A 4 30.47 -42.63 2.27
N PRO A 5 29.31 -43.26 1.99
CA PRO A 5 28.93 -43.53 0.61
C PRO A 5 28.78 -42.21 -0.16
N PRO A 6 29.04 -42.20 -1.48
CA PRO A 6 28.84 -41.01 -2.30
C PRO A 6 27.39 -40.53 -2.18
N ILE A 7 27.20 -39.21 -2.03
CA ILE A 7 25.92 -38.48 -1.85
C ILE A 7 24.87 -38.85 -2.93
N CYS A 8 25.30 -39.45 -4.04
CA CYS A 8 24.47 -39.85 -5.18
C CYS A 8 23.74 -41.20 -5.03
N ALA A 9 23.85 -41.91 -3.89
CA ALA A 9 23.37 -43.29 -3.76
C ALA A 9 22.56 -43.61 -2.48
N MET A 10 21.83 -42.64 -1.92
CA MET A 10 20.70 -43.01 -1.03
C MET A 10 19.44 -43.17 -1.87
N ASN A 11 18.85 -44.37 -1.82
CA ASN A 11 17.61 -44.66 -2.52
C ASN A 11 16.42 -44.06 -1.75
N TRP A 12 16.13 -42.79 -1.97
CA TRP A 12 14.96 -42.11 -1.37
C TRP A 12 13.65 -42.85 -1.69
N GLU A 13 13.60 -43.61 -2.78
CA GLU A 13 12.46 -44.48 -3.16
C GLU A 13 12.17 -45.56 -2.09
N SER A 14 13.16 -45.93 -1.26
CA SER A 14 12.94 -46.84 -0.13
C SER A 14 12.11 -46.24 1.01
N LYS A 15 11.97 -44.91 1.04
CA LYS A 15 11.16 -44.13 1.98
C LYS A 15 9.87 -43.60 1.32
N GLU A 16 9.57 -44.07 0.11
CA GLU A 16 8.32 -43.76 -0.58
C GLU A 16 7.17 -44.50 0.09
N ILE A 17 6.07 -43.80 0.34
CA ILE A 17 4.86 -44.30 0.99
C ILE A 17 3.65 -43.95 0.13
N THR A 18 2.55 -44.69 0.29
CA THR A 18 1.29 -44.33 -0.39
C THR A 18 0.56 -43.26 0.39
N LEU A 19 -0.47 -42.65 -0.22
CA LEU A 19 -1.31 -41.67 0.45
C LEU A 19 -2.02 -42.26 1.69
N GLU A 20 -2.43 -43.53 1.62
CA GLU A 20 -3.08 -44.24 2.72
C GLU A 20 -2.17 -44.45 3.95
N ASP A 21 -0.85 -44.47 3.74
CA ASP A 21 0.15 -44.64 4.80
C ASP A 21 0.47 -43.34 5.56
N VAL A 22 0.13 -42.18 4.99
CA VAL A 22 0.44 -40.85 5.55
C VAL A 22 0.01 -40.70 7.02
N PRO A 23 -1.23 -41.04 7.42
CA PRO A 23 -1.66 -40.88 8.81
C PRO A 23 -0.82 -41.69 9.81
N GLU A 24 -0.23 -42.81 9.38
CA GLU A 24 0.60 -43.66 10.26
C GLU A 24 1.97 -43.04 10.52
N LYS A 25 2.39 -42.06 9.71
CA LYS A 25 3.64 -41.33 9.88
C LYS A 25 3.51 -40.04 10.69
N ILE A 26 2.28 -39.64 11.02
CA ILE A 26 1.97 -38.44 11.79
C ILE A 26 1.47 -38.85 13.18
N PRO A 27 2.29 -38.72 14.24
CA PRO A 27 1.88 -39.10 15.59
C PRO A 27 0.67 -38.31 16.09
N ASN A 28 -0.14 -38.93 16.96
CA ASN A 28 -1.24 -38.23 17.64
C ASN A 28 -0.71 -37.08 18.51
N GLY A 29 -1.48 -35.99 18.62
CA GLY A 29 -1.06 -34.81 19.39
C GLY A 29 -0.03 -33.92 18.68
N SER A 30 0.30 -34.21 17.40
CA SER A 30 1.34 -33.48 16.68
C SER A 30 0.90 -32.08 16.26
N ASN A 31 1.83 -31.13 16.33
CA ASN A 31 1.76 -29.87 15.61
C ASN A 31 2.29 -30.07 14.19
N VAL A 32 1.40 -30.02 13.21
CA VAL A 32 1.69 -30.29 11.80
C VAL A 32 1.69 -29.00 11.02
N TYR A 33 2.84 -28.60 10.49
CA TYR A 33 2.93 -27.50 9.54
C TYR A 33 2.60 -27.98 8.13
N ILE A 34 1.83 -27.18 7.39
CA ILE A 34 1.58 -27.39 5.96
C ILE A 34 2.14 -26.23 5.13
N GLY A 35 2.74 -26.56 3.98
CA GLY A 35 3.13 -25.57 2.98
C GLY A 35 1.97 -24.67 2.56
N SER A 36 2.29 -23.45 2.10
CA SER A 36 1.30 -22.39 1.83
C SER A 36 1.11 -22.11 0.34
N CYS A 37 -0.01 -21.46 0.00
CA CYS A 37 -0.36 -21.02 -1.36
C CYS A 37 -0.28 -22.17 -2.38
N SER A 38 0.37 -21.93 -3.53
CA SER A 38 0.63 -22.91 -4.61
C SER A 38 1.44 -24.13 -4.14
N SER A 39 2.14 -24.01 -3.01
CA SER A 39 2.96 -25.07 -2.41
C SER A 39 2.22 -25.87 -1.33
N THR A 40 0.91 -25.68 -1.17
CA THR A 40 0.08 -26.50 -0.28
C THR A 40 0.07 -27.95 -0.79
N PRO A 41 0.50 -28.95 0.00
CA PRO A 41 0.54 -30.36 -0.39
C PRO A 41 -0.87 -30.98 -0.30
N GLU A 42 -1.69 -30.71 -1.31
CA GLU A 42 -3.12 -31.01 -1.31
C GLU A 42 -3.41 -32.51 -1.19
N ALA A 43 -2.63 -33.37 -1.85
CA ALA A 43 -2.89 -34.81 -1.80
C ALA A 43 -2.59 -35.37 -0.43
N VAL A 44 -1.45 -35.00 0.15
CA VAL A 44 -1.08 -35.44 1.51
C VAL A 44 -2.06 -34.90 2.55
N LEU A 45 -2.52 -33.65 2.39
CA LEU A 45 -3.52 -33.06 3.29
C LEU A 45 -4.90 -33.74 3.15
N ASN A 46 -5.36 -34.03 1.94
CA ASN A 46 -6.60 -34.77 1.70
C ASN A 46 -6.51 -36.17 2.31
N ALA A 47 -5.42 -36.90 2.05
CA ALA A 47 -5.21 -38.24 2.58
C ALA A 47 -5.15 -38.26 4.13
N LEU A 48 -4.51 -37.27 4.74
CA LEU A 48 -4.47 -37.12 6.20
C LEU A 48 -5.88 -36.97 6.80
N VAL A 49 -6.76 -36.24 6.12
CA VAL A 49 -8.14 -36.02 6.59
C VAL A 49 -9.06 -37.21 6.26
N GLU A 50 -8.90 -37.83 5.10
CA GLU A 50 -9.71 -38.97 4.64
C GLU A 50 -9.41 -40.26 5.41
N HIS A 51 -8.13 -40.59 5.58
CA HIS A 51 -7.66 -41.81 6.24
C HIS A 51 -7.39 -41.62 7.73
N TRP A 52 -7.96 -40.56 8.30
CA TRP A 52 -7.77 -40.13 9.66
C TRP A 52 -8.09 -41.23 10.68
N LYS A 53 -7.07 -41.63 11.47
CA LYS A 53 -7.19 -42.53 12.62
C LYS A 53 -6.85 -41.85 13.95
N SER A 54 -6.30 -40.64 13.88
CA SER A 54 -5.65 -39.93 14.99
C SER A 54 -6.64 -39.11 15.82
N THR A 55 -6.20 -38.51 16.91
CA THR A 55 -6.97 -37.50 17.65
C THR A 55 -6.03 -36.36 18.02
N ASP A 56 -6.52 -35.12 18.01
CA ASP A 56 -5.83 -33.94 18.58
C ASP A 56 -4.61 -33.45 17.77
N ILE A 57 -4.71 -33.39 16.43
CA ILE A 57 -3.68 -32.74 15.61
C ILE A 57 -3.96 -31.25 15.51
N GLN A 58 -2.92 -30.45 15.75
CA GLN A 58 -2.94 -29.03 15.46
C GLN A 58 -2.30 -28.74 14.10
N ILE A 59 -3.06 -28.17 13.17
CA ILE A 59 -2.55 -27.71 11.88
C ILE A 59 -2.02 -26.28 12.02
N LEU A 60 -0.73 -26.10 11.77
CA LEU A 60 -0.08 -24.79 11.65
C LEU A 60 -0.05 -24.39 10.18
N GLN A 61 -0.61 -23.23 9.85
CA GLN A 61 -0.64 -22.74 8.47
C GLN A 61 -0.48 -21.22 8.41
N MET A 62 0.02 -20.72 7.27
CA MET A 62 0.09 -19.29 6.97
C MET A 62 -1.08 -18.89 6.08
N ILE A 63 -0.85 -18.90 4.76
CA ILE A 63 -1.84 -18.57 3.75
C ILE A 63 -2.20 -19.87 3.04
N PRO A 64 -3.24 -20.58 3.49
CA PRO A 64 -3.59 -21.84 2.86
C PRO A 64 -4.18 -21.59 1.47
N GLY A 65 -3.86 -22.47 0.52
CA GLY A 65 -4.37 -22.43 -0.84
C GLY A 65 -5.13 -23.70 -1.21
N GLY A 66 -6.11 -23.59 -2.09
CA GLY A 66 -6.82 -24.75 -2.64
C GLY A 66 -7.83 -25.38 -1.67
N ASN A 67 -8.01 -26.69 -1.77
CA ASN A 67 -8.99 -27.39 -0.94
C ASN A 67 -8.46 -27.65 0.49
N LEU A 68 -9.19 -27.18 1.50
CA LEU A 68 -8.83 -27.32 2.92
C LEU A 68 -9.83 -28.24 3.65
N PRO A 69 -9.73 -29.57 3.50
CA PRO A 69 -10.72 -30.51 4.03
C PRO A 69 -10.79 -30.50 5.57
N HIS A 70 -9.66 -30.25 6.25
CA HIS A 70 -9.58 -30.15 7.70
C HIS A 70 -10.41 -28.99 8.28
N MET A 71 -10.73 -27.98 7.47
CA MET A 71 -11.54 -26.81 7.86
C MET A 71 -13.04 -26.96 7.57
N LYS A 72 -13.47 -28.01 6.85
CA LYS A 72 -14.87 -28.18 6.41
C LYS A 72 -15.62 -29.20 7.26
N GLU A 73 -15.24 -30.47 7.16
CA GLU A 73 -16.04 -31.59 7.64
C GLU A 73 -15.55 -32.15 8.99
N ASN A 74 -14.28 -31.88 9.35
CA ASN A 74 -13.60 -32.51 10.47
C ASN A 74 -13.03 -31.52 11.50
N ILE A 75 -13.61 -30.32 11.60
CA ILE A 75 -13.07 -29.22 12.43
C ILE A 75 -13.04 -29.53 13.94
N ASP A 76 -13.93 -30.41 14.44
CA ASP A 76 -13.89 -30.86 15.83
C ASP A 76 -12.67 -31.77 16.14
N ARG A 77 -11.95 -32.22 15.11
CA ARG A 77 -10.86 -33.21 15.19
C ARG A 77 -9.49 -32.62 14.87
N PHE A 78 -9.46 -31.55 14.08
CA PHE A 78 -8.27 -30.80 13.74
C PHE A 78 -8.37 -29.40 14.32
N ARG A 79 -7.43 -29.04 15.18
CA ARG A 79 -7.34 -27.66 15.67
C ARG A 79 -6.49 -26.85 14.70
N THR A 80 -7.06 -25.84 14.06
CA THR A 80 -6.28 -24.99 13.15
C THR A 80 -5.73 -23.79 13.88
N SER A 81 -4.42 -23.55 13.74
CA SER A 81 -3.75 -22.34 14.18
C SER A 81 -3.16 -21.63 12.96
N SER A 82 -3.79 -20.54 12.56
CA SER A 82 -3.39 -19.74 11.40
C SER A 82 -2.54 -18.54 11.80
N PHE A 83 -1.48 -18.27 11.03
CA PHE A 83 -0.65 -17.06 11.16
C PHE A 83 -1.13 -15.92 10.25
N PHE A 84 -2.01 -16.22 9.31
CA PHE A 84 -2.71 -15.25 8.49
C PHE A 84 -4.18 -15.65 8.39
N SER A 85 -5.11 -14.72 8.61
CA SER A 85 -6.53 -15.00 8.48
C SER A 85 -7.07 -14.49 7.17
N LEU A 86 -7.35 -15.38 6.24
CA LEU A 86 -8.30 -15.06 5.18
C LEU A 86 -9.70 -15.02 5.81
N SER A 87 -10.58 -14.14 5.34
CA SER A 87 -11.97 -13.98 5.80
C SER A 87 -12.86 -15.23 5.67
N LYS A 88 -12.29 -16.40 5.32
CA LYS A 88 -12.91 -17.72 5.49
C LYS A 88 -12.26 -18.59 6.57
N THR A 89 -11.00 -18.33 6.93
CA THR A 89 -10.23 -19.13 7.89
C THR A 89 -10.59 -18.79 9.34
N MET A 90 -10.91 -17.53 9.65
CA MET A 90 -11.47 -17.15 10.96
C MET A 90 -12.96 -16.79 10.92
N TYR A 91 -13.42 -16.31 9.77
CA TYR A 91 -14.81 -16.07 9.50
C TYR A 91 -15.39 -17.26 8.76
N LEU A 92 -15.91 -18.22 9.50
CA LEU A 92 -16.94 -19.10 8.97
C LEU A 92 -18.28 -18.33 8.91
N GLY A 93 -18.27 -17.17 8.25
CA GLY A 93 -19.44 -16.44 7.77
C GLY A 93 -20.07 -17.19 6.60
N LEU A 94 -20.49 -18.43 6.86
CA LEU A 94 -21.24 -19.29 5.95
C LEU A 94 -22.68 -18.78 5.88
N GLU A 95 -22.93 -17.67 5.18
CA GLU A 95 -24.31 -17.18 4.94
C GLU A 95 -25.12 -18.14 4.03
N LYS A 96 -24.50 -19.16 3.42
CA LYS A 96 -25.19 -20.03 2.45
C LYS A 96 -25.08 -21.54 2.68
N ILE A 97 -24.52 -22.00 3.81
CA ILE A 97 -24.57 -23.43 4.16
C ILE A 97 -25.23 -23.56 5.53
N ASN A 98 -26.35 -24.28 5.57
CA ASN A 98 -27.25 -24.50 6.72
C ASN A 98 -26.60 -25.19 7.96
N THR A 99 -25.27 -25.23 8.06
CA THR A 99 -24.48 -25.81 9.17
C THR A 99 -23.74 -24.76 10.02
N SER A 100 -23.92 -23.46 9.73
CA SER A 100 -23.05 -22.35 10.14
C SER A 100 -22.93 -22.01 11.64
N LYS A 101 -23.74 -22.56 12.54
CA LYS A 101 -23.61 -22.26 13.99
C LYS A 101 -22.59 -23.13 14.75
N LYS A 102 -22.13 -24.25 14.19
CA LYS A 102 -21.24 -25.18 14.91
C LYS A 102 -19.75 -24.82 14.83
N MET A 103 -19.34 -23.93 13.93
CA MET A 103 -17.92 -23.78 13.58
C MET A 103 -17.28 -22.43 13.96
N GLU A 104 -18.05 -21.49 14.53
CA GLU A 104 -17.51 -20.22 15.03
C GLU A 104 -16.58 -20.46 16.24
N GLY A 105 -15.38 -19.87 16.21
CA GLY A 105 -14.41 -19.96 17.32
C GLY A 105 -13.59 -21.26 17.38
N LEU A 106 -13.60 -22.07 16.31
CA LEU A 106 -12.85 -23.34 16.26
C LEU A 106 -11.43 -23.24 15.67
N ALA A 107 -11.07 -22.09 15.10
CA ALA A 107 -9.73 -21.81 14.62
C ALA A 107 -9.06 -20.73 15.48
N ASP A 108 -7.78 -20.92 15.77
CA ASP A 108 -6.96 -19.92 16.43
C ASP A 108 -6.26 -19.04 15.40
N TYR A 109 -6.21 -17.74 15.68
CA TYR A 109 -5.26 -16.85 15.05
C TYR A 109 -4.13 -16.53 16.00
N ARG A 110 -2.92 -16.77 15.49
CA ARG A 110 -1.69 -16.45 16.19
C ARG A 110 -1.06 -15.23 15.52
N PRO A 111 -1.25 -14.02 16.09
CA PRO A 111 -0.62 -12.83 15.54
C PRO A 111 0.90 -12.96 15.71
N MET A 112 1.61 -12.92 14.60
CA MET A 112 3.06 -12.99 14.59
C MET A 112 3.65 -12.24 13.43
N SER A 113 4.87 -11.73 13.67
CA SER A 113 5.67 -11.10 12.63
C SER A 113 6.43 -12.16 11.85
N TYR A 114 6.45 -12.01 10.53
CA TYR A 114 7.07 -12.99 9.64
C TYR A 114 8.57 -13.15 9.92
N SER A 115 9.31 -12.08 10.22
CA SER A 115 10.75 -12.24 10.50
C SER A 115 11.03 -12.97 11.83
N SER A 116 10.04 -13.02 12.73
CA SER A 116 10.18 -13.65 14.06
C SER A 116 9.93 -15.15 14.05
N VAL A 117 9.31 -15.71 13.01
CA VAL A 117 8.93 -17.14 12.96
C VAL A 117 10.12 -18.07 13.22
N PRO A 118 11.31 -17.87 12.62
CA PRO A 118 12.42 -18.76 12.90
C PRO A 118 12.90 -18.74 14.34
N ARG A 119 12.85 -17.57 14.99
CA ARG A 119 13.17 -17.46 16.41
C ARG A 119 12.15 -18.20 17.28
N LEU A 120 10.86 -18.04 16.98
CA LEU A 120 9.78 -18.72 17.72
C LEU A 120 9.92 -20.25 17.67
N LEU A 121 10.30 -20.79 16.52
CA LEU A 121 10.56 -22.22 16.34
C LEU A 121 11.85 -22.66 17.04
N LYS A 122 12.93 -21.88 16.88
CA LYS A 122 14.25 -22.17 17.49
C LYS A 122 14.22 -22.18 19.01
N GLU A 123 13.49 -21.25 19.61
CA GLU A 123 13.30 -21.15 21.06
C GLU A 123 12.18 -22.08 21.58
N ASN A 124 11.56 -22.86 20.68
CA ASN A 124 10.46 -23.78 20.98
C ASN A 124 9.27 -23.11 21.69
N ILE A 125 9.03 -21.82 21.37
CA ILE A 125 7.83 -21.06 21.81
C ILE A 125 6.63 -21.53 21.00
N VAL A 126 6.84 -21.77 19.71
CA VAL A 126 5.93 -22.52 18.84
C VAL A 126 6.64 -23.81 18.48
N SER A 127 6.05 -24.96 18.81
CA SER A 127 6.61 -26.25 18.44
C SER A 127 6.00 -26.75 17.13
N VAL A 128 6.82 -27.43 16.33
CA VAL A 128 6.41 -28.19 15.14
C VAL A 128 6.94 -29.60 15.29
N ASP A 129 6.08 -30.60 15.10
CA ASP A 129 6.45 -32.01 15.15
C ASP A 129 6.62 -32.57 13.73
N VAL A 130 5.72 -32.20 12.82
CA VAL A 130 5.72 -32.68 11.44
C VAL A 130 5.64 -31.50 10.48
N ALA A 131 6.48 -31.48 9.45
CA ALA A 131 6.38 -30.55 8.33
C ALA A 131 5.93 -31.32 7.07
N VAL A 132 4.81 -30.92 6.51
CA VAL A 132 4.29 -31.46 5.24
C VAL A 132 4.51 -30.42 4.15
N ILE A 133 5.30 -30.78 3.14
CA ILE A 133 5.82 -29.85 2.13
C ILE A 133 5.60 -30.39 0.72
N LYS A 134 5.58 -29.50 -0.28
CA LYS A 134 5.58 -29.85 -1.69
C LYS A 134 6.94 -29.49 -2.31
N VAL A 135 7.51 -30.39 -3.10
CA VAL A 135 8.86 -30.23 -3.67
C VAL A 135 8.95 -30.72 -5.11
N THR A 136 9.99 -30.28 -5.81
CA THR A 136 10.37 -30.83 -7.12
C THR A 136 10.84 -32.29 -7.00
N PRO A 137 10.90 -33.03 -8.12
CA PRO A 137 11.66 -34.28 -8.17
C PRO A 137 13.13 -34.07 -7.77
N PRO A 138 13.78 -35.08 -7.16
CA PRO A 138 15.20 -35.02 -6.84
C PRO A 138 16.10 -34.82 -8.05
N HIS A 139 17.07 -33.90 -7.93
CA HIS A 139 18.13 -33.66 -8.90
C HIS A 139 19.48 -33.55 -8.18
N LYS A 140 20.43 -34.44 -8.51
CA LYS A 140 21.80 -34.46 -7.93
C LYS A 140 21.84 -34.44 -6.39
N GLY A 141 20.91 -35.14 -5.74
CA GLY A 141 20.83 -35.24 -4.28
C GLY A 141 20.09 -34.09 -3.59
N PHE A 142 19.45 -33.21 -4.36
CA PHE A 142 18.66 -32.09 -3.84
C PHE A 142 17.26 -32.05 -4.43
N VAL A 143 16.33 -31.43 -3.72
CA VAL A 143 15.02 -30.99 -4.22
C VAL A 143 14.89 -29.48 -4.02
N SER A 144 13.95 -28.86 -4.71
CA SER A 144 13.59 -27.45 -4.52
C SER A 144 12.20 -27.34 -3.88
N LEU A 145 12.05 -26.40 -2.94
CA LEU A 145 10.77 -25.94 -2.37
C LEU A 145 9.92 -25.13 -3.35
N GLY A 146 10.44 -24.86 -4.55
CA GLY A 146 9.74 -24.16 -5.62
C GLY A 146 9.17 -22.82 -5.18
N CYS A 147 7.87 -22.67 -5.37
CA CYS A 147 7.14 -21.42 -5.15
C CYS A 147 6.90 -21.04 -3.68
N GLY A 148 7.31 -21.86 -2.70
CA GLY A 148 6.97 -21.67 -1.29
C GLY A 148 8.15 -21.88 -0.33
N VAL A 149 9.01 -20.87 -0.18
CA VAL A 149 10.13 -20.94 0.78
C VAL A 149 9.75 -20.34 2.14
N GLU A 150 9.17 -19.13 2.14
CA GLU A 150 8.70 -18.37 3.32
C GLU A 150 9.34 -18.77 4.67
N HIS A 151 8.52 -19.30 5.58
CA HIS A 151 8.90 -19.99 6.80
C HIS A 151 9.03 -21.50 6.62
N THR A 152 8.64 -22.08 5.48
CA THR A 152 8.69 -23.52 5.21
C THR A 152 10.06 -24.09 5.54
N MET A 153 11.12 -23.41 5.10
CA MET A 153 12.50 -23.80 5.43
C MET A 153 12.77 -23.82 6.94
N SER A 154 12.20 -22.88 7.68
CA SER A 154 12.32 -22.84 9.14
C SER A 154 11.52 -23.95 9.81
N PHE A 155 10.31 -24.27 9.34
CA PHE A 155 9.53 -25.39 9.85
C PHE A 155 10.23 -26.73 9.61
N ILE A 156 10.79 -26.95 8.43
CA ILE A 156 11.56 -28.15 8.11
C ILE A 156 12.73 -28.34 9.09
N ARG A 157 13.51 -27.29 9.34
CA ARG A 157 14.69 -27.36 10.23
C ARG A 157 14.38 -27.71 11.68
N HIS A 158 13.14 -27.50 12.13
CA HIS A 158 12.73 -27.73 13.52
C HIS A 158 11.74 -28.89 13.68
N ALA A 159 11.18 -29.39 12.57
CA ALA A 159 10.30 -30.54 12.58
C ALA A 159 11.08 -31.82 12.90
N LYS A 160 10.41 -32.76 13.57
CA LYS A 160 10.96 -34.09 13.88
C LYS A 160 10.77 -35.05 12.71
N VAL A 161 9.74 -34.82 11.91
CA VAL A 161 9.39 -35.60 10.71
C VAL A 161 9.09 -34.67 9.56
N VAL A 162 9.66 -34.95 8.39
CA VAL A 162 9.37 -34.22 7.15
C VAL A 162 8.74 -35.17 6.13
N VAL A 163 7.53 -34.83 5.70
CA VAL A 163 6.78 -35.55 4.65
C VAL A 163 6.75 -34.68 3.41
N ALA A 164 7.27 -35.19 2.30
CA ALA A 164 7.35 -34.45 1.04
C ALA A 164 6.42 -35.02 -0.03
N GLU A 165 5.52 -34.19 -0.54
CA GLU A 165 4.78 -34.42 -1.78
C GLU A 165 5.68 -34.01 -2.97
N VAL A 166 6.07 -34.99 -3.78
CA VAL A 166 6.88 -34.78 -4.98
C VAL A 166 5.95 -34.51 -6.15
N ASN A 167 6.15 -33.38 -6.81
CA ASN A 167 5.33 -32.96 -7.94
C ASN A 167 6.22 -32.43 -9.08
N ILE A 168 6.15 -33.05 -10.26
CA ILE A 168 6.93 -32.66 -11.45
C ILE A 168 6.62 -31.24 -11.95
N HIS A 169 5.45 -30.68 -11.62
CA HIS A 169 5.04 -29.34 -12.03
C HIS A 169 5.56 -28.25 -11.09
N MET A 170 6.20 -28.63 -9.98
CA MET A 170 6.85 -27.68 -9.10
C MET A 170 8.13 -27.15 -9.77
N PRO A 171 8.33 -25.81 -9.89
CA PRO A 171 9.53 -25.27 -10.50
C PRO A 171 10.74 -25.41 -9.59
N TRP A 172 11.91 -25.58 -10.20
CA TRP A 172 13.20 -25.49 -9.53
C TRP A 172 13.60 -24.03 -9.36
N THR A 173 13.32 -23.43 -8.21
CA THR A 173 13.65 -22.03 -7.93
C THR A 173 15.09 -21.90 -7.42
N GLU A 174 15.75 -20.78 -7.71
CA GLU A 174 17.09 -20.49 -7.22
C GLU A 174 17.08 -19.81 -5.84
N GLY A 175 18.23 -19.77 -5.17
CA GLY A 175 18.37 -19.21 -3.82
C GLY A 175 18.37 -20.27 -2.71
N HIS A 176 17.65 -19.99 -1.64
CA HIS A 176 17.59 -20.79 -0.41
C HIS A 176 16.40 -21.76 -0.39
N SER A 177 15.92 -22.16 -1.57
CA SER A 177 14.83 -23.13 -1.79
C SER A 177 15.29 -24.60 -1.75
N LYS A 178 16.60 -24.86 -1.77
CA LYS A 178 17.16 -26.20 -1.96
C LYS A 178 17.24 -26.98 -0.64
N LEU A 179 16.77 -28.23 -0.66
CA LEU A 179 16.82 -29.19 0.44
C LEU A 179 17.57 -30.44 0.01
N ARG A 180 18.29 -31.08 0.92
CA ARG A 180 18.92 -32.36 0.62
C ARG A 180 17.87 -33.46 0.73
N VAL A 181 17.97 -34.48 -0.13
CA VAL A 181 17.06 -35.64 -0.07
C VAL A 181 17.13 -36.39 1.27
N GLU A 182 18.22 -36.27 1.99
CA GLU A 182 18.39 -36.89 3.31
C GLU A 182 17.65 -36.15 4.44
N ASP A 183 17.28 -34.89 4.22
CA ASP A 183 16.53 -34.07 5.19
C ASP A 183 15.02 -34.40 5.17
N ILE A 184 14.61 -35.40 4.36
CA ILE A 184 13.21 -35.81 4.17
C ILE A 184 13.03 -37.26 4.65
N ASP A 185 12.02 -37.47 5.48
CA ASP A 185 11.75 -38.76 6.12
C ASP A 185 10.84 -39.65 5.29
N TRP A 186 9.80 -39.08 4.68
CA TRP A 186 8.79 -39.81 3.92
C TRP A 186 8.42 -39.08 2.63
N TRP A 187 8.19 -39.85 1.57
CA TRP A 187 7.95 -39.31 0.24
C TRP A 187 6.63 -39.82 -0.31
N VAL A 188 5.85 -38.92 -0.92
CA VAL A 188 4.61 -39.25 -1.63
C VAL A 188 4.71 -38.65 -3.02
N ARG A 189 4.51 -39.44 -4.08
CA ARG A 189 4.44 -38.92 -5.44
C ARG A 189 3.01 -38.49 -5.76
N HIS A 190 2.85 -37.26 -6.20
CA HIS A 190 1.57 -36.76 -6.66
C HIS A 190 1.77 -35.64 -7.69
N ASP A 191 1.63 -36.01 -8.96
CA ASP A 191 1.83 -35.09 -10.07
C ASP A 191 0.52 -34.42 -10.45
N GLN A 192 0.41 -33.13 -10.14
CA GLN A 192 -0.69 -32.28 -10.57
C GLN A 192 -0.20 -30.87 -10.89
N PRO A 193 -0.77 -30.19 -11.88
CA PRO A 193 -0.48 -28.77 -12.12
C PRO A 193 -0.64 -27.96 -10.83
N LEU A 194 0.28 -27.03 -10.57
CA LEU A 194 0.14 -26.10 -9.46
C LEU A 194 -1.10 -25.24 -9.66
N LEU A 195 -1.82 -24.97 -8.57
CA LEU A 195 -3.00 -24.12 -8.61
C LEU A 195 -2.63 -22.70 -9.07
N THR A 196 -3.42 -22.14 -9.98
CA THR A 196 -3.33 -20.73 -10.34
C THR A 196 -3.92 -19.83 -9.25
N THR A 197 -3.65 -18.53 -9.28
CA THR A 197 -4.24 -17.54 -8.36
C THR A 197 -5.77 -17.69 -8.24
N GLU A 198 -6.45 -17.90 -9.36
CA GLU A 198 -7.91 -18.05 -9.41
C GLU A 198 -8.39 -19.34 -8.75
N GLN A 199 -7.57 -20.39 -8.82
CA GLN A 199 -7.87 -21.70 -8.23
C GLN A 199 -7.54 -21.76 -6.75
N LEU A 200 -6.54 -20.99 -6.30
CA LEU A 200 -6.15 -20.91 -4.89
C LEU A 200 -7.28 -20.31 -4.04
N TRP A 201 -7.93 -19.25 -4.52
CA TRP A 201 -8.97 -18.53 -3.78
C TRP A 201 -10.16 -18.07 -4.66
N PRO A 202 -10.93 -18.99 -5.26
CA PRO A 202 -11.98 -18.68 -6.23
C PRO A 202 -13.13 -17.81 -5.69
N ASP A 203 -13.34 -17.79 -4.38
CA ASP A 203 -14.35 -16.96 -3.73
C ASP A 203 -13.78 -15.66 -3.13
N LEU A 204 -12.49 -15.62 -2.77
CA LEU A 204 -11.84 -14.40 -2.29
C LEU A 204 -11.82 -13.34 -3.41
N LEU A 205 -11.60 -13.80 -4.64
CA LEU A 205 -11.69 -12.96 -5.84
C LEU A 205 -13.09 -12.38 -6.07
N LYS A 206 -14.16 -12.93 -5.48
CA LYS A 206 -15.51 -12.38 -5.61
C LYS A 206 -15.82 -11.32 -4.55
N ASP A 207 -15.33 -11.50 -3.32
CA ASP A 207 -15.63 -10.57 -2.20
C ASP A 207 -14.63 -9.40 -2.10
N HIS A 208 -13.42 -9.58 -2.64
CA HIS A 208 -12.36 -8.57 -2.72
C HIS A 208 -11.98 -8.26 -4.17
N ASP A 209 -12.92 -8.44 -5.11
CA ASP A 209 -12.68 -8.08 -6.51
C ASP A 209 -12.45 -6.56 -6.60
N MET A 210 -11.27 -6.18 -7.07
CA MET A 210 -10.94 -4.80 -7.38
C MET A 210 -11.85 -4.21 -8.45
N ASN A 211 -12.43 -5.05 -9.32
CA ASN A 211 -13.41 -4.63 -10.33
C ASN A 211 -14.72 -4.10 -9.72
N GLN A 212 -14.96 -4.30 -8.41
CA GLN A 212 -16.11 -3.70 -7.73
C GLN A 212 -15.92 -2.21 -7.45
N TYR A 213 -14.69 -1.73 -7.37
CA TYR A 213 -14.43 -0.29 -7.33
C TYR A 213 -14.53 0.28 -8.75
N PRO A 214 -15.08 1.50 -8.91
CA PRO A 214 -15.04 2.18 -10.21
C PRO A 214 -13.59 2.32 -10.69
N GLN A 215 -13.34 2.05 -11.98
CA GLN A 215 -11.99 2.13 -12.55
C GLN A 215 -11.33 3.49 -12.31
N GLU A 216 -12.10 4.58 -12.35
CA GLU A 216 -11.61 5.94 -12.05
C GLU A 216 -10.99 6.08 -10.64
N VAL A 217 -11.50 5.34 -9.65
CA VAL A 217 -10.95 5.32 -8.29
C VAL A 217 -9.60 4.61 -8.28
N ILE A 218 -9.52 3.46 -8.95
CA ILE A 218 -8.29 2.66 -9.04
C ILE A 218 -7.20 3.41 -9.80
N ASP A 219 -7.56 4.00 -10.94
CA ASP A 219 -6.65 4.79 -11.76
C ASP A 219 -6.15 6.02 -10.98
N ALA A 220 -7.04 6.73 -10.27
CA ALA A 220 -6.64 7.89 -9.48
C ALA A 220 -5.68 7.52 -8.33
N ILE A 221 -5.89 6.38 -7.67
CA ILE A 221 -4.96 5.87 -6.65
C ILE A 221 -3.61 5.53 -7.30
N GLY A 222 -3.61 4.79 -8.42
CA GLY A 222 -2.40 4.44 -9.16
C GLY A 222 -1.59 5.66 -9.62
N GLU A 223 -2.27 6.68 -10.15
CA GLU A 223 -1.67 7.96 -10.53
C GLU A 223 -1.09 8.72 -9.33
N ASN A 224 -1.71 8.64 -8.15
CA ASN A 224 -1.15 9.25 -6.95
C ASN A 224 0.06 8.47 -6.43
N LEU A 225 0.03 7.14 -6.44
CA LEU A 225 1.14 6.29 -6.01
C LEU A 225 2.37 6.47 -6.89
N VAL A 226 2.22 6.46 -8.23
CA VAL A 226 3.38 6.50 -9.14
C VAL A 226 4.16 7.81 -9.00
N LYS A 227 3.54 8.91 -8.57
CA LYS A 227 4.21 10.20 -8.28
C LYS A 227 5.25 10.09 -7.16
N LEU A 228 5.05 9.17 -6.21
CA LEU A 228 5.94 8.95 -5.08
C LEU A 228 7.11 8.03 -5.40
N ILE A 229 7.07 7.29 -6.52
CA ILE A 229 8.09 6.30 -6.87
C ILE A 229 9.10 6.93 -7.84
N PRO A 230 10.35 7.21 -7.44
CA PRO A 230 11.39 7.67 -8.35
C PRO A 230 11.97 6.51 -9.17
N ASP A 231 12.65 6.83 -10.26
CA ASP A 231 13.47 5.86 -11.00
C ASP A 231 14.56 5.28 -10.09
N GLY A 232 14.87 4.00 -10.24
CA GLY A 232 15.87 3.30 -9.43
C GLY A 232 15.43 2.90 -8.02
N ALA A 233 14.20 3.19 -7.60
CA ALA A 233 13.69 2.76 -6.30
C ALA A 233 13.61 1.23 -6.19
N THR A 234 13.80 0.71 -4.97
CA THR A 234 13.51 -0.70 -4.66
C THR A 234 12.10 -0.78 -4.09
N LEU A 235 11.23 -1.58 -4.69
CA LEU A 235 9.85 -1.72 -4.26
C LEU A 235 9.63 -3.00 -3.45
N LYS A 236 8.85 -2.87 -2.38
CA LYS A 236 8.26 -3.96 -1.61
C LYS A 236 6.77 -3.71 -1.47
N PHE A 237 5.96 -4.75 -1.63
CA PHE A 237 4.51 -4.65 -1.54
C PHE A 237 4.00 -5.53 -0.41
N GLY A 238 3.10 -4.97 0.40
CA GLY A 238 2.31 -5.72 1.37
C GLY A 238 1.23 -6.55 0.67
N TRP A 239 0.74 -7.61 1.34
CA TRP A 239 -0.31 -8.47 0.80
C TRP A 239 -1.67 -7.77 0.81
N SER A 240 -1.98 -7.03 -0.23
CA SER A 240 -3.28 -6.38 -0.42
C SER A 240 -3.51 -6.06 -1.90
N PRO A 241 -4.69 -6.33 -2.47
CA PRO A 241 -5.00 -5.89 -3.82
C PRO A 241 -4.77 -4.38 -4.04
N MET A 242 -4.96 -3.57 -2.99
CA MET A 242 -4.75 -2.12 -3.05
C MET A 242 -3.28 -1.71 -3.18
N SER A 243 -2.31 -2.49 -2.70
CA SER A 243 -0.88 -2.16 -2.85
C SER A 243 -0.40 -2.37 -4.29
N TYR A 244 -1.09 -3.24 -5.05
CA TYR A 244 -0.71 -3.62 -6.41
C TYR A 244 -1.29 -2.72 -7.50
N VAL A 245 -2.22 -1.80 -7.19
CA VAL A 245 -2.88 -0.94 -8.20
C VAL A 245 -1.91 -0.02 -8.94
N VAL A 246 -0.71 0.20 -8.39
CA VAL A 246 0.34 0.99 -9.04
C VAL A 246 1.07 0.23 -10.15
N LEU A 247 1.03 -1.12 -10.16
CA LEU A 247 1.83 -1.94 -11.08
C LEU A 247 1.69 -1.52 -12.56
N PRO A 248 0.47 -1.29 -13.12
CA PRO A 248 0.33 -0.86 -14.52
C PRO A 248 0.99 0.49 -14.83
N PHE A 249 1.15 1.35 -13.83
CA PHE A 249 1.74 2.68 -13.96
C PHE A 249 3.27 2.65 -13.91
N LEU A 250 3.88 1.54 -13.45
CA LEU A 250 5.33 1.43 -13.27
C LEU A 250 6.12 1.40 -14.59
N HIS A 251 5.48 1.15 -15.74
CA HIS A 251 6.13 1.33 -17.05
C HIS A 251 6.64 2.75 -17.32
N ARG A 252 6.15 3.74 -16.56
CA ARG A 252 6.62 5.13 -16.62
C ARG A 252 7.93 5.35 -15.85
N ARG A 253 8.39 4.34 -15.11
CA ARG A 253 9.61 4.36 -14.31
C ARG A 253 10.67 3.43 -14.89
N LYS A 254 11.92 3.68 -14.53
CA LYS A 254 13.08 2.95 -15.05
C LYS A 254 13.95 2.39 -13.94
N ASN A 255 14.61 1.28 -14.25
CA ASN A 255 15.64 0.64 -13.44
C ASN A 255 15.17 0.29 -12.02
N LEU A 256 13.89 -0.07 -11.84
CA LEU A 256 13.35 -0.41 -10.53
C LEU A 256 13.97 -1.70 -9.99
N GLY A 257 14.05 -1.79 -8.67
CA GLY A 257 14.35 -3.02 -7.93
C GLY A 257 13.08 -3.64 -7.34
N LEU A 258 13.08 -4.95 -7.18
CA LEU A 258 12.01 -5.70 -6.52
C LEU A 258 12.58 -6.54 -5.36
N HIS A 259 12.04 -6.32 -4.17
CA HIS A 259 12.30 -7.11 -2.96
C HIS A 259 10.98 -7.26 -2.21
N THR A 260 10.25 -8.34 -2.45
CA THR A 260 8.87 -8.48 -1.98
C THR A 260 8.63 -9.86 -1.38
N ASP A 261 7.62 -10.03 -0.54
CA ASP A 261 7.30 -11.36 -0.02
C ASP A 261 6.87 -12.31 -1.12
N VAL A 262 6.05 -11.79 -2.05
CA VAL A 262 5.28 -12.60 -2.97
C VAL A 262 5.41 -12.04 -4.38
N LEU A 263 5.81 -12.92 -5.31
CA LEU A 263 5.82 -12.63 -6.73
C LEU A 263 4.45 -12.96 -7.35
N LEU A 264 3.86 -11.97 -8.00
CA LEU A 264 2.58 -12.09 -8.72
C LEU A 264 2.78 -12.00 -10.23
N GLU A 265 1.76 -12.39 -10.98
CA GLU A 265 1.71 -12.32 -12.45
C GLU A 265 2.15 -10.95 -12.98
N ASP A 266 1.52 -9.87 -12.52
CA ASP A 266 1.83 -8.51 -13.01
C ASP A 266 3.27 -8.07 -12.68
N MET A 267 3.81 -8.47 -11.53
CA MET A 267 5.19 -8.19 -11.16
C MET A 267 6.18 -8.94 -12.06
N PHE A 268 5.84 -10.19 -12.40
CA PHE A 268 6.58 -10.98 -13.38
C PHE A 268 6.56 -10.33 -14.76
N ARG A 269 5.40 -9.88 -15.27
CA ARG A 269 5.33 -9.20 -16.57
C ARG A 269 6.14 -7.90 -16.60
N LEU A 270 6.16 -7.16 -15.49
CA LEU A 270 7.03 -5.98 -15.33
C LEU A 270 8.52 -6.33 -15.27
N HIS A 271 8.87 -7.47 -14.69
CA HIS A 271 10.25 -7.97 -14.70
C HIS A 271 10.67 -8.41 -16.10
N GLU A 272 9.83 -9.18 -16.79
CA GLU A 272 10.05 -9.64 -18.17
C GLU A 272 10.19 -8.48 -19.16
N SER A 273 9.39 -7.42 -19.02
CA SER A 273 9.48 -6.21 -19.85
C SER A 273 10.65 -5.27 -19.50
N GLY A 274 11.45 -5.59 -18.48
CA GLY A 274 12.64 -4.83 -18.10
C GLY A 274 12.38 -3.59 -17.24
N VAL A 275 11.19 -3.45 -16.65
CA VAL A 275 10.91 -2.40 -15.66
C VAL A 275 11.66 -2.69 -14.35
N PHE A 276 11.54 -3.94 -13.86
CA PHE A 276 12.33 -4.42 -12.72
C PHE A 276 13.67 -4.99 -13.20
N THR A 277 14.68 -4.13 -13.28
CA THR A 277 16.05 -4.55 -13.67
C THR A 277 16.91 -4.97 -12.49
N ASN A 278 16.57 -4.54 -11.27
CA ASN A 278 17.34 -4.75 -10.05
C ASN A 278 18.80 -4.20 -10.10
N SER A 279 19.14 -3.43 -11.14
CA SER A 279 20.52 -2.98 -11.41
C SER A 279 21.04 -1.93 -10.41
N LEU A 280 20.13 -1.21 -9.76
CA LEU A 280 20.44 -0.15 -8.78
C LEU A 280 20.21 -0.58 -7.33
N LYS A 281 19.82 -1.84 -7.07
CA LYS A 281 19.65 -2.33 -5.69
C LYS A 281 20.99 -2.38 -4.96
N THR A 282 21.02 -1.88 -3.73
CA THR A 282 22.21 -1.92 -2.85
C THR A 282 22.53 -3.35 -2.40
N LEU A 283 21.49 -4.15 -2.10
CA LEU A 283 21.60 -5.57 -1.76
C LEU A 283 20.99 -6.41 -2.87
N ASP A 284 21.52 -7.63 -3.03
CA ASP A 284 21.04 -8.59 -4.02
C ASP A 284 20.94 -7.98 -5.44
N THR A 285 21.97 -7.19 -5.82
CA THR A 285 22.04 -6.47 -7.08
C THR A 285 21.83 -7.40 -8.27
N GLY A 286 20.97 -6.98 -9.20
CA GLY A 286 20.61 -7.74 -10.39
C GLY A 286 19.63 -8.89 -10.15
N ARG A 287 19.12 -9.07 -8.91
CA ARG A 287 18.17 -10.14 -8.58
C ARG A 287 16.90 -9.61 -7.94
N THR A 288 15.78 -10.16 -8.38
CA THR A 288 14.49 -10.06 -7.69
C THR A 288 14.52 -11.02 -6.52
N VAL A 289 14.30 -10.53 -5.31
CA VAL A 289 14.26 -11.38 -4.11
C VAL A 289 12.82 -11.55 -3.66
N VAL A 290 12.40 -12.80 -3.51
CA VAL A 290 11.05 -13.16 -3.03
C VAL A 290 11.07 -14.29 -2.01
N SER A 291 9.96 -14.51 -1.31
CA SER A 291 9.79 -15.66 -0.41
C SER A 291 8.79 -16.69 -0.94
N GLN A 292 7.86 -16.25 -1.78
CA GLN A 292 6.83 -17.06 -2.42
C GLN A 292 6.43 -16.54 -3.80
N ALA A 293 5.70 -17.36 -4.55
CA ALA A 293 5.06 -16.96 -5.81
C ALA A 293 3.72 -17.67 -6.04
N HIS A 294 2.77 -16.96 -6.64
CA HIS A 294 1.55 -17.55 -7.18
C HIS A 294 1.04 -16.71 -8.36
N GLY A 295 0.52 -17.38 -9.38
CA GLY A 295 0.16 -16.75 -10.65
C GLY A 295 -0.38 -17.76 -11.64
N SER A 296 -0.12 -17.53 -12.91
CA SER A 296 -0.46 -18.46 -13.98
C SER A 296 0.56 -19.61 -14.12
N ALA A 297 0.28 -20.55 -15.01
CA ALA A 297 1.25 -21.56 -15.42
C ALA A 297 2.51 -20.93 -16.06
N ASP A 298 2.35 -19.83 -16.82
CA ASP A 298 3.47 -19.11 -17.42
C ASP A 298 4.45 -18.60 -16.36
N LEU A 299 3.93 -18.07 -15.24
CA LEU A 299 4.77 -17.65 -14.12
C LEU A 299 5.58 -18.82 -13.57
N TYR A 300 4.95 -19.98 -13.37
CA TYR A 300 5.64 -21.15 -12.82
C TYR A 300 6.72 -21.67 -13.77
N GLU A 301 6.48 -21.67 -15.08
CA GLU A 301 7.49 -21.99 -16.08
C GLU A 301 8.64 -20.98 -16.07
N TYR A 302 8.33 -19.68 -16.00
CA TYR A 302 9.32 -18.61 -15.95
C TYR A 302 10.25 -18.68 -14.72
N LEU A 303 9.74 -19.23 -13.61
CA LEU A 303 10.49 -19.41 -12.37
C LEU A 303 11.47 -20.60 -12.44
N ASP A 304 11.21 -21.60 -13.28
CA ASP A 304 12.04 -22.80 -13.34
C ASP A 304 13.47 -22.46 -13.80
N ARG A 305 14.43 -22.68 -12.90
CA ARG A 305 15.88 -22.50 -13.10
C ARG A 305 16.27 -21.08 -13.53
N ASN A 306 15.47 -20.09 -13.19
CA ASN A 306 15.75 -18.69 -13.52
C ASN A 306 16.66 -18.03 -12.48
N PRO A 307 17.93 -17.72 -12.80
CA PRO A 307 18.87 -17.16 -11.83
C PRO A 307 18.62 -15.69 -11.47
N ALA A 308 17.74 -15.00 -12.21
CA ALA A 308 17.38 -13.61 -11.92
C ALA A 308 16.41 -13.48 -10.75
N ILE A 309 15.75 -14.57 -10.33
CA ILE A 309 14.81 -14.59 -9.23
C ILE A 309 15.35 -15.50 -8.13
N GLU A 310 15.54 -14.94 -6.94
CA GLU A 310 16.09 -15.63 -5.79
C GLU A 310 15.04 -15.77 -4.70
N PHE A 311 14.74 -17.01 -4.32
CA PHE A 311 13.82 -17.30 -3.22
C PHE A 311 14.60 -17.36 -1.90
N ARG A 312 14.17 -16.58 -0.91
CA ARG A 312 14.74 -16.56 0.44
C ARG A 312 13.67 -16.68 1.51
N SER A 313 14.09 -17.11 2.69
CA SER A 313 13.20 -17.25 3.83
C SER A 313 12.71 -15.90 4.32
N SER A 314 11.53 -15.88 4.94
CA SER A 314 10.86 -14.65 5.35
C SER A 314 11.64 -13.83 6.39
N ASP A 315 12.54 -14.44 7.16
CA ASP A 315 13.47 -13.74 8.08
C ASP A 315 14.58 -12.99 7.37
N TYR A 316 14.86 -13.27 6.10
CA TYR A 316 15.69 -12.39 5.27
C TYR A 316 14.83 -11.34 4.57
N VAL A 317 13.71 -11.77 3.98
CA VAL A 317 12.87 -10.91 3.14
C VAL A 317 12.18 -9.81 3.95
N ASN A 318 11.89 -10.06 5.24
CA ASN A 318 11.14 -9.15 6.10
C ASN A 318 11.92 -8.58 7.28
N ASP A 319 13.16 -9.00 7.52
CA ASP A 319 13.94 -8.46 8.63
C ASP A 319 14.14 -6.94 8.43
N PRO A 320 13.63 -6.10 9.35
CA PRO A 320 13.77 -4.65 9.25
C PRO A 320 15.22 -4.20 9.11
N LEU A 321 16.17 -4.91 9.72
CA LEU A 321 17.59 -4.56 9.67
C LEU A 321 18.23 -4.89 8.31
N THR A 322 17.69 -5.89 7.61
CA THR A 322 18.08 -6.23 6.24
C THR A 322 17.45 -5.25 5.25
N LEU A 323 16.16 -4.98 5.40
CA LEU A 323 15.44 -3.98 4.61
C LEU A 323 16.07 -2.58 4.72
N GLY A 324 16.47 -2.18 5.94
CA GLY A 324 17.11 -0.89 6.19
C GLY A 324 18.48 -0.69 5.50
N LYS A 325 19.10 -1.76 5.00
CA LYS A 325 20.36 -1.66 4.23
C LYS A 325 20.13 -1.43 2.73
N MET A 326 18.89 -1.50 2.27
CA MET A 326 18.53 -1.24 0.87
C MET A 326 18.25 0.24 0.70
N ASP A 327 19.04 0.96 -0.09
CA ASP A 327 18.77 2.39 -0.32
C ASP A 327 17.52 2.56 -1.18
N ASN A 328 16.77 3.65 -0.95
CA ASN A 328 15.54 4.00 -1.65
C ASN A 328 14.50 2.88 -1.65
N LEU A 329 14.33 2.20 -0.51
CA LEU A 329 13.31 1.18 -0.33
C LEU A 329 11.94 1.83 -0.09
N ILE A 330 11.02 1.65 -1.03
CA ILE A 330 9.63 2.10 -0.91
C ILE A 330 8.75 0.88 -0.61
N VAL A 331 8.10 0.92 0.54
CA VAL A 331 7.18 -0.13 0.99
C VAL A 331 5.75 0.34 0.78
N ILE A 332 4.94 -0.40 0.04
CA ILE A 332 3.54 -0.04 -0.26
C ILE A 332 2.61 -1.04 0.42
N GLU A 333 1.85 -0.58 1.41
CA GLU A 333 0.96 -1.40 2.24
C GLU A 333 -0.50 -0.99 2.02
N GLY A 334 -1.38 -1.98 1.79
CA GLY A 334 -2.81 -1.73 1.74
C GLY A 334 -3.43 -1.68 3.14
N ALA A 335 -4.41 -0.80 3.34
CA ALA A 335 -5.09 -0.64 4.62
C ALA A 335 -6.61 -0.89 4.52
N LEU A 336 -7.19 -1.36 5.64
CA LEU A 336 -8.64 -1.45 5.79
C LEU A 336 -9.22 -0.11 6.22
N LYS A 337 -8.63 0.50 7.26
CA LYS A 337 -9.02 1.80 7.82
C LYS A 337 -7.82 2.57 8.34
N VAL A 338 -7.91 3.89 8.31
CA VAL A 338 -6.96 4.81 8.96
C VAL A 338 -7.74 5.79 9.84
N ASP A 339 -7.27 6.05 11.06
CA ASP A 339 -7.86 7.09 11.90
C ASP A 339 -7.20 8.47 11.74
N MET A 340 -7.85 9.52 12.23
CA MET A 340 -7.38 10.91 12.12
C MET A 340 -6.04 11.18 12.85
N THR A 341 -5.60 10.27 13.72
CA THR A 341 -4.25 10.37 14.33
C THR A 341 -3.17 9.73 13.45
N GLY A 342 -3.58 9.00 12.41
CA GLY A 342 -2.73 8.26 11.50
C GLY A 342 -2.45 6.82 11.94
N GLN A 343 -3.25 6.22 12.82
CA GLN A 343 -3.13 4.78 13.08
C GLN A 343 -3.80 3.99 11.97
N VAL A 344 -3.21 2.86 11.61
CA VAL A 344 -3.67 2.03 10.49
C VAL A 344 -4.05 0.65 10.98
N ALA A 345 -5.22 0.20 10.55
CA ALA A 345 -5.65 -1.18 10.68
C ALA A 345 -5.55 -1.87 9.31
N THR A 346 -4.73 -2.91 9.22
CA THR A 346 -4.58 -3.73 8.00
C THR A 346 -5.16 -5.14 8.16
N ASP A 347 -5.17 -5.69 9.38
CA ASP A 347 -5.53 -7.09 9.62
C ASP A 347 -6.94 -7.30 10.21
N SER A 348 -7.49 -6.30 10.92
CA SER A 348 -8.72 -6.45 11.69
C SER A 348 -9.45 -5.13 11.92
N ILE A 349 -10.79 -5.19 11.92
CA ILE A 349 -11.67 -4.06 12.25
C ILE A 349 -12.66 -4.51 13.31
N ALA A 350 -12.72 -3.79 14.43
CA ALA A 350 -13.40 -4.24 15.64
C ALA A 350 -12.97 -5.67 16.02
N HIS A 351 -13.90 -6.57 16.35
CA HIS A 351 -13.62 -7.95 16.76
C HIS A 351 -13.34 -8.91 15.57
N LYS A 352 -13.18 -8.37 14.36
CA LYS A 352 -13.25 -9.14 13.12
C LYS A 352 -11.93 -9.06 12.36
N PHE A 353 -11.37 -10.22 12.06
CA PHE A 353 -10.09 -10.35 11.38
C PHE A 353 -10.27 -10.68 9.90
N TYR A 354 -9.54 -9.97 9.05
CA TYR A 354 -9.60 -10.04 7.60
C TYR A 354 -8.26 -10.45 6.97
N GLY A 355 -7.18 -10.38 7.75
CA GLY A 355 -5.82 -10.69 7.32
C GLY A 355 -4.94 -11.18 8.48
N GLY A 356 -3.64 -10.99 8.35
CA GLY A 356 -2.68 -11.17 9.44
C GLY A 356 -1.82 -9.92 9.63
N VAL A 357 -1.18 -9.77 10.79
CA VAL A 357 -0.13 -8.76 11.02
C VAL A 357 0.99 -8.89 9.97
N ALA A 358 1.31 -10.13 9.60
CA ALA A 358 2.22 -10.48 8.51
C ALA A 358 3.58 -9.77 8.63
N SER A 359 4.10 -9.25 7.51
CA SER A 359 5.34 -8.46 7.46
C SER A 359 5.09 -6.95 7.52
N THR A 360 3.85 -6.48 7.68
CA THR A 360 3.49 -5.06 7.52
C THR A 360 4.31 -4.14 8.43
N SER A 361 4.27 -4.34 9.77
CA SER A 361 4.98 -3.46 10.71
C SER A 361 6.50 -3.51 10.53
N GLU A 362 7.04 -4.69 10.19
CA GLU A 362 8.48 -4.89 9.95
C GLU A 362 8.95 -4.20 8.69
N SER A 363 8.17 -4.31 7.61
CA SER A 363 8.45 -3.69 6.32
C SER A 363 8.43 -2.18 6.44
N VAL A 364 7.42 -1.63 7.10
CA VAL A 364 7.30 -0.19 7.37
C VAL A 364 8.53 0.33 8.13
N ARG A 365 8.96 -0.38 9.18
CA ARG A 365 10.17 0.01 9.94
C ARG A 365 11.45 -0.17 9.12
N GLY A 366 11.52 -1.22 8.30
CA GLY A 366 12.61 -1.43 7.35
C GLY A 366 12.76 -0.28 6.36
N ALA A 367 11.65 0.27 5.86
CA ALA A 367 11.65 1.46 5.01
C ALA A 367 12.17 2.69 5.74
N HIS A 368 11.80 2.90 7.01
CA HIS A 368 12.34 3.99 7.83
C HIS A 368 13.85 3.89 8.10
N PHE A 369 14.38 2.67 8.18
CA PHE A 369 15.81 2.44 8.33
C PHE A 369 16.57 2.61 7.02
N SER A 370 15.88 2.50 5.88
CA SER A 370 16.45 2.65 4.55
C SER A 370 16.84 4.11 4.29
N LYS A 371 18.05 4.31 3.76
CA LYS A 371 18.48 5.63 3.30
C LYS A 371 17.64 6.04 2.09
N GLY A 372 16.81 7.07 2.26
CA GLY A 372 15.91 7.56 1.21
C GLY A 372 14.68 6.67 0.99
N GLY A 373 14.48 5.65 1.82
CA GLY A 373 13.28 4.83 1.83
C GLY A 373 12.17 5.43 2.69
N PHE A 374 10.93 4.99 2.45
CA PHE A 374 9.75 5.39 3.20
C PHE A 374 8.57 4.44 2.94
N PRO A 375 7.63 4.30 3.90
CA PRO A 375 6.41 3.55 3.74
C PRO A 375 5.28 4.39 3.13
N ILE A 376 4.44 3.75 2.33
CA ILE A 376 3.20 4.29 1.76
C ILE A 376 2.04 3.40 2.17
N VAL A 377 1.03 3.98 2.79
CA VAL A 377 -0.24 3.33 3.10
C VAL A 377 -1.26 3.71 2.02
N VAL A 378 -1.94 2.72 1.45
CA VAL A 378 -2.93 2.93 0.39
C VAL A 378 -4.29 2.32 0.73
N LEU A 379 -5.34 3.07 0.45
CA LEU A 379 -6.73 2.61 0.58
C LEU A 379 -7.66 3.51 -0.24
N PRO A 380 -8.81 3.00 -0.73
CA PRO A 380 -9.85 3.87 -1.25
C PRO A 380 -10.44 4.68 -0.10
N SER A 381 -10.90 5.91 -0.36
CA SER A 381 -11.46 6.77 0.68
C SER A 381 -12.81 6.27 1.22
N LYS A 382 -13.51 5.46 0.41
CA LYS A 382 -14.80 4.83 0.72
C LYS A 382 -14.74 3.33 0.50
N SER A 383 -15.35 2.55 1.38
CA SER A 383 -15.53 1.10 1.24
C SER A 383 -16.61 0.77 0.21
N LEU A 384 -16.63 -0.48 -0.26
CA LEU A 384 -17.69 -1.01 -1.13
C LEU A 384 -19.10 -0.90 -0.52
N GLN A 385 -19.21 -0.89 0.81
CA GLN A 385 -20.48 -0.66 1.52
C GLN A 385 -20.85 0.83 1.67
N GLY A 386 -20.13 1.73 0.99
CA GLY A 386 -20.40 3.17 1.00
C GLY A 386 -19.99 3.89 2.28
N ARG A 387 -19.21 3.27 3.18
CA ARG A 387 -18.73 3.89 4.43
C ARG A 387 -17.33 4.45 4.28
N SER A 388 -17.01 5.55 4.96
CA SER A 388 -15.66 6.12 5.00
C SER A 388 -14.61 5.09 5.46
N ASN A 389 -13.45 5.08 4.81
CA ASN A 389 -12.27 4.34 5.26
C ASN A 389 -11.32 5.20 6.11
N LEU A 390 -11.47 6.52 6.07
CA LEU A 390 -10.83 7.44 6.99
C LEU A 390 -11.80 7.79 8.12
N LEU A 391 -11.42 7.46 9.35
CA LEU A 391 -12.29 7.54 10.53
C LEU A 391 -11.73 8.55 11.53
N PHE A 392 -12.56 9.13 12.39
CA PHE A 392 -12.04 9.92 13.51
C PHE A 392 -11.19 9.05 14.45
N ALA A 393 -11.72 7.89 14.84
CA ALA A 393 -11.04 6.87 15.63
C ALA A 393 -11.35 5.48 15.08
N LEU A 394 -10.38 4.56 15.14
CA LEU A 394 -10.63 3.16 14.82
C LEU A 394 -11.68 2.57 15.80
N PRO A 395 -12.59 1.69 15.34
CA PRO A 395 -13.55 1.04 16.21
C PRO A 395 -12.86 0.29 17.37
N PRO A 396 -13.48 0.22 18.57
CA PRO A 396 -12.93 -0.56 19.68
C PRO A 396 -12.61 -2.01 19.26
N ALA A 397 -11.50 -2.53 19.74
CA ALA A 397 -10.93 -3.85 19.43
C ALA A 397 -10.25 -4.01 18.05
N SER A 398 -10.24 -2.98 17.18
CA SER A 398 -9.47 -3.03 15.93
C SER A 398 -7.96 -3.17 16.21
N GLY A 399 -7.29 -4.04 15.46
CA GLY A 399 -5.84 -4.19 15.51
C GLY A 399 -5.13 -3.02 14.84
N VAL A 400 -4.26 -2.33 15.59
CA VAL A 400 -3.37 -1.32 15.03
C VAL A 400 -2.08 -2.02 14.57
N THR A 401 -1.91 -2.17 13.26
CA THR A 401 -0.74 -2.82 12.67
C THR A 401 0.35 -1.82 12.30
N ILE A 402 -0.02 -0.63 11.82
CA ILE A 402 0.92 0.48 11.65
C ILE A 402 0.58 1.55 12.66
N THR A 403 1.52 1.79 13.57
CA THR A 403 1.37 2.77 14.63
C THR A 403 1.48 4.18 14.07
N ARG A 404 0.88 5.17 14.74
CA ARG A 404 0.88 6.56 14.27
C ARG A 404 2.29 7.14 14.07
N SER A 405 3.30 6.66 14.81
CA SER A 405 4.69 7.11 14.65
C SER A 405 5.32 6.62 13.36
N ASP A 406 4.87 5.47 12.85
CA ASP A 406 5.50 4.76 11.75
C ASP A 406 4.86 5.10 10.39
N VAL A 407 3.69 5.75 10.38
CA VAL A 407 3.04 6.21 9.13
C VAL A 407 3.70 7.46 8.59
N GLU A 408 4.01 7.42 7.29
CA GLU A 408 4.57 8.54 6.56
C GLU A 408 3.64 9.06 5.46
N PHE A 409 3.29 8.24 4.47
CA PHE A 409 2.31 8.61 3.45
C PHE A 409 1.01 7.81 3.58
N VAL A 410 -0.12 8.47 3.35
CA VAL A 410 -1.43 7.85 3.14
C VAL A 410 -1.98 8.32 1.80
N VAL A 411 -2.41 7.39 0.96
CA VAL A 411 -2.85 7.66 -0.41
C VAL A 411 -4.27 7.13 -0.64
N THR A 412 -5.13 7.98 -1.19
CA THR A 412 -6.46 7.65 -1.69
C THR A 412 -6.63 8.16 -3.13
N GLU A 413 -7.79 7.94 -3.73
CA GLU A 413 -8.18 8.52 -5.01
C GLU A 413 -8.26 10.05 -4.98
N HIS A 414 -8.35 10.66 -3.78
CA HIS A 414 -8.46 12.11 -3.61
C HIS A 414 -7.11 12.80 -3.40
N GLY A 415 -6.03 12.06 -3.17
CA GLY A 415 -4.69 12.64 -3.06
C GLY A 415 -3.75 11.88 -2.15
N ILE A 416 -2.71 12.59 -1.71
CA ILE A 416 -1.61 12.08 -0.91
C ILE A 416 -1.50 12.93 0.36
N ALA A 417 -1.60 12.30 1.53
CA ALA A 417 -1.36 12.92 2.82
C ALA A 417 0.00 12.47 3.36
N TYR A 418 0.92 13.42 3.54
CA TYR A 418 2.15 13.22 4.31
C TYR A 418 1.89 13.48 5.79
N LEU A 419 2.32 12.58 6.69
CA LEU A 419 2.05 12.59 8.14
C LEU A 419 3.31 12.55 9.02
N TYR A 420 4.48 12.23 8.47
CA TYR A 420 5.70 12.11 9.27
C TYR A 420 6.13 13.48 9.81
N GLY A 421 6.48 13.53 11.10
CA GLY A 421 6.79 14.78 11.82
C GLY A 421 5.60 15.69 12.15
N LYS A 422 4.40 15.45 11.59
CA LYS A 422 3.21 16.29 11.81
C LYS A 422 2.54 16.05 13.17
N SER A 423 2.04 17.13 13.77
CA SER A 423 1.16 17.12 14.94
C SER A 423 -0.20 16.45 14.64
N ILE A 424 -0.95 16.11 15.69
CA ILE A 424 -2.31 15.54 15.52
C ILE A 424 -3.21 16.48 14.72
N ARG A 425 -3.12 17.80 14.95
CA ARG A 425 -3.91 18.78 14.19
C ARG A 425 -3.61 18.70 12.70
N GLU A 426 -2.33 18.80 12.33
CA GLU A 426 -1.91 18.78 10.92
C GLU A 426 -2.22 17.43 10.26
N ARG A 427 -2.10 16.32 10.99
CA ARG A 427 -2.50 14.98 10.52
C ARG A 427 -3.98 14.89 10.23
N CYS A 428 -4.84 15.37 11.15
CA CYS A 428 -6.28 15.39 10.94
C CYS A 428 -6.63 16.17 9.67
N LEU A 429 -6.06 17.37 9.51
CA LEU A 429 -6.30 18.21 8.33
C LEU A 429 -5.84 17.53 7.03
N ALA A 430 -4.65 16.93 7.03
CA ALA A 430 -4.11 16.23 5.87
C ALA A 430 -4.95 14.99 5.48
N LEU A 431 -5.42 14.22 6.47
CA LEU A 431 -6.26 13.05 6.24
C LEU A 431 -7.67 13.42 5.78
N ILE A 432 -8.27 14.46 6.36
CA ILE A 432 -9.58 15.00 5.92
C ILE A 432 -9.49 15.44 4.45
N GLU A 433 -8.38 16.07 4.04
CA GLU A 433 -8.18 16.53 2.67
C GLU A 433 -8.27 15.40 1.64
N ILE A 434 -7.79 14.20 1.99
CA ILE A 434 -7.80 13.02 1.12
C ILE A 434 -8.98 12.07 1.42
N ALA A 435 -9.90 12.44 2.31
CA ALA A 435 -11.14 11.70 2.53
C ALA A 435 -12.15 11.94 1.39
N HIS A 436 -13.14 11.05 1.29
CA HIS A 436 -14.26 11.25 0.37
C HIS A 436 -15.00 12.54 0.74
N PRO A 437 -15.36 13.41 -0.23
CA PRO A 437 -16.04 14.69 0.03
C PRO A 437 -17.24 14.58 0.98
N ASP A 438 -18.07 13.54 0.80
CA ASP A 438 -19.25 13.25 1.64
C ASP A 438 -18.96 13.19 3.16
N PHE A 439 -17.76 12.77 3.57
CA PHE A 439 -17.41 12.56 4.99
C PHE A 439 -16.52 13.65 5.57
N ARG A 440 -15.98 14.58 4.75
CA ARG A 440 -14.99 15.57 5.21
C ARG A 440 -15.52 16.48 6.29
N ASN A 441 -16.75 16.98 6.13
CA ASN A 441 -17.38 17.87 7.10
C ASN A 441 -17.65 17.16 8.43
N GLU A 442 -18.14 15.91 8.37
CA GLU A 442 -18.37 15.10 9.56
C GLU A 442 -17.07 14.87 10.33
N LEU A 443 -16.00 14.48 9.64
CA LEU A 443 -14.67 14.26 10.22
C LEU A 443 -14.08 15.54 10.83
N LEU A 444 -14.22 16.68 10.14
CA LEU A 444 -13.77 17.97 10.67
C LEU A 444 -14.51 18.34 11.95
N GLU A 445 -15.84 18.23 11.96
CA GLU A 445 -16.64 18.57 13.12
C GLU A 445 -16.39 17.61 14.28
N GLU A 446 -16.14 16.33 14.01
CA GLU A 446 -15.73 15.37 15.04
C GLU A 446 -14.35 15.69 15.62
N ALA A 447 -13.38 16.06 14.78
CA ALA A 447 -12.06 16.49 15.21
C ALA A 447 -12.10 17.78 16.04
N LYS A 448 -12.97 18.74 15.69
CA LYS A 448 -13.24 19.94 16.49
C LYS A 448 -13.88 19.61 17.83
N ARG A 449 -14.94 18.79 17.86
CA ARG A 449 -15.62 18.35 19.09
C ARG A 449 -14.65 17.70 20.07
N ASN A 450 -13.72 16.92 19.56
CA ASN A 450 -12.69 16.23 20.34
C ASN A 450 -11.39 17.03 20.53
N LYS A 451 -11.36 18.30 20.11
CA LYS A 451 -10.25 19.24 20.33
C LYS A 451 -8.93 18.82 19.66
N TYR A 452 -8.98 18.02 18.60
CA TYR A 452 -7.81 17.75 17.74
C TYR A 452 -7.53 18.92 16.80
N ILE A 453 -8.59 19.66 16.43
CA ILE A 453 -8.56 20.86 15.60
C ILE A 453 -9.24 22.00 16.37
N SER A 454 -8.78 23.24 16.15
CA SER A 454 -9.42 24.43 16.72
C SER A 454 -10.87 24.57 16.27
N LEU A 455 -11.76 25.01 17.17
CA LEU A 455 -13.16 25.33 16.84
C LEU A 455 -13.26 26.40 15.75
N SER A 456 -12.27 27.29 15.67
CA SER A 456 -12.19 28.36 14.65
C SER A 456 -11.71 27.87 13.28
N GLN A 457 -11.34 26.59 13.12
CA GLN A 457 -10.86 26.07 11.85
C GLN A 457 -11.95 26.17 10.77
N PRO A 458 -11.71 26.86 9.65
CA PRO A 458 -12.68 26.95 8.57
C PRO A 458 -12.86 25.59 7.88
N GLY A 459 -14.08 25.31 7.41
CA GLY A 459 -14.44 24.08 6.70
C GLY A 459 -14.88 24.29 5.24
N TYR A 460 -14.87 25.52 4.74
CA TYR A 460 -15.51 25.90 3.46
C TYR A 460 -14.91 25.19 2.22
N PHE A 461 -13.63 24.79 2.27
CA PHE A 461 -12.96 24.10 1.16
C PHE A 461 -13.29 22.61 1.03
N LEU A 462 -14.07 22.04 1.96
CA LEU A 462 -14.23 20.59 2.06
C LEU A 462 -15.23 19.99 1.07
N GLN A 463 -16.15 20.78 0.51
CA GLN A 463 -17.19 20.25 -0.39
C GLN A 463 -16.77 20.20 -1.87
N SER A 464 -15.74 20.96 -2.26
CA SER A 464 -15.30 21.08 -3.65
C SER A 464 -14.18 20.09 -3.97
N LYS A 465 -14.20 19.51 -5.18
CA LYS A 465 -13.10 18.69 -5.67
C LYS A 465 -11.84 19.56 -5.78
N TYR A 466 -10.71 19.06 -5.26
CA TYR A 466 -9.42 19.73 -5.40
C TYR A 466 -9.05 19.82 -6.88
N PRO A 467 -8.78 21.02 -7.44
CA PRO A 467 -8.61 21.19 -8.88
C PRO A 467 -7.15 20.92 -9.28
N SER A 468 -6.76 19.64 -9.22
CA SER A 468 -5.38 19.17 -9.42
C SER A 468 -4.80 19.51 -10.80
N GLN A 469 -5.62 19.76 -11.81
CA GLN A 469 -5.18 20.20 -13.14
C GLN A 469 -4.49 21.58 -13.15
N PHE A 470 -4.61 22.33 -12.05
CA PHE A 470 -3.89 23.60 -11.88
C PHE A 470 -2.51 23.45 -11.23
N GLU A 471 -2.13 22.23 -10.81
CA GLU A 471 -0.78 21.93 -10.34
C GLU A 471 0.22 21.92 -11.51
N CYS A 472 1.28 22.72 -11.44
CA CYS A 472 2.30 22.74 -12.49
C CYS A 472 3.66 23.25 -12.02
N MET A 473 4.70 22.83 -12.72
CA MET A 473 6.01 23.46 -12.66
C MET A 473 5.99 24.74 -13.51
N HIS A 474 6.53 25.83 -12.97
CA HIS A 474 6.67 27.10 -13.67
C HIS A 474 8.11 27.60 -13.57
N THR A 475 8.67 28.00 -14.72
CA THR A 475 9.95 28.71 -14.77
C THR A 475 9.70 30.21 -14.72
N THR A 476 10.17 30.85 -13.65
CA THR A 476 10.05 32.30 -13.47
C THR A 476 10.84 33.08 -14.52
N LYS A 477 10.58 34.39 -14.65
CA LYS A 477 11.29 35.27 -15.59
C LYS A 477 12.82 35.27 -15.41
N LEU A 478 13.30 34.97 -14.21
CA LEU A 478 14.72 34.90 -13.87
C LEU A 478 15.28 33.47 -13.85
N GLY A 479 14.55 32.49 -14.40
CA GLY A 479 15.05 31.12 -14.62
C GLY A 479 14.96 30.19 -13.41
N LYS A 480 14.36 30.62 -12.29
CA LYS A 480 14.10 29.71 -11.15
C LYS A 480 12.86 28.85 -11.42
N GLU A 481 12.95 27.56 -11.11
CA GLU A 481 11.81 26.64 -11.14
C GLU A 481 11.03 26.70 -9.82
N VAL A 482 9.72 26.89 -9.91
CA VAL A 482 8.78 26.92 -8.78
C VAL A 482 7.63 25.95 -9.06
N PHE A 483 6.97 25.48 -7.99
CA PHE A 483 5.76 24.67 -8.11
C PHE A 483 4.53 25.50 -7.75
N VAL A 484 3.53 25.50 -8.62
CA VAL A 484 2.29 26.25 -8.42
C VAL A 484 1.15 25.27 -8.25
N ARG A 485 0.32 25.48 -7.22
CA ARG A 485 -0.88 24.66 -6.98
C ARG A 485 -1.98 25.43 -6.25
N PRO A 486 -3.24 24.96 -6.31
CA PRO A 486 -4.28 25.42 -5.40
C PRO A 486 -3.91 25.20 -3.93
N ILE A 487 -4.38 26.10 -3.08
CA ILE A 487 -4.17 26.06 -1.63
C ILE A 487 -4.81 24.81 -1.03
N LYS A 488 -4.17 24.26 -0.02
CA LYS A 488 -4.60 23.08 0.74
C LYS A 488 -4.95 23.51 2.15
N ILE A 489 -5.84 22.75 2.81
CA ILE A 489 -6.21 23.02 4.21
C ILE A 489 -5.00 22.89 5.15
N THR A 490 -4.01 22.12 4.73
CA THR A 490 -2.72 21.96 5.42
C THR A 490 -1.78 23.16 5.29
N ASP A 491 -2.12 24.17 4.47
CA ASP A 491 -1.24 25.32 4.23
C ASP A 491 -1.38 26.46 5.26
N GLU A 492 -2.23 26.29 6.27
CA GLU A 492 -2.50 27.34 7.26
C GLU A 492 -1.23 27.84 7.95
N GLU A 493 -0.35 26.93 8.35
CA GLU A 493 0.91 27.29 9.01
C GLU A 493 1.91 28.02 8.09
N PHE A 494 1.83 27.87 6.76
CA PHE A 494 2.70 28.63 5.85
C PHE A 494 2.26 30.09 5.72
N CYS A 495 0.96 30.36 5.87
CA CYS A 495 0.39 31.67 5.64
C CYS A 495 0.60 32.61 6.84
N VAL A 496 0.57 32.09 8.07
CA VAL A 496 0.60 32.92 9.30
C VAL A 496 1.96 33.59 9.58
N PRO A 497 3.13 32.95 9.40
CA PRO A 497 4.44 33.56 9.67
C PRO A 497 4.95 34.44 8.53
N SER A 498 4.73 34.03 7.27
CA SER A 498 5.31 34.69 6.08
C SER A 498 4.49 35.87 5.59
N PHE A 499 3.18 35.85 5.89
CA PHE A 499 2.21 36.83 5.41
C PHE A 499 1.30 37.24 6.58
N THR A 500 1.86 38.06 7.48
CA THR A 500 1.34 38.39 8.83
C THR A 500 -0.07 39.02 8.90
N ASN A 501 -0.79 39.18 7.79
CA ASN A 501 -2.12 39.79 7.73
C ASN A 501 -3.08 39.10 6.75
N CYS A 502 -2.82 37.85 6.34
CA CYS A 502 -3.72 37.13 5.43
C CYS A 502 -4.60 36.14 6.20
N PRO A 503 -5.79 36.54 6.70
CA PRO A 503 -6.74 35.56 7.20
C PRO A 503 -7.13 34.65 6.03
N ILE A 504 -6.97 33.32 6.19
CA ILE A 504 -7.43 32.32 5.22
C ILE A 504 -8.95 32.22 5.34
N ILE A 505 -9.60 33.30 4.93
CA ILE A 505 -11.04 33.42 4.66
C ILE A 505 -11.15 33.69 3.16
N ALA A 506 -10.38 32.95 2.36
CA ALA A 506 -10.48 32.98 0.91
C ALA A 506 -11.46 31.89 0.46
N ASP A 507 -12.23 32.15 -0.59
CA ASP A 507 -13.00 31.08 -1.22
C ASP A 507 -12.07 30.16 -2.02
N MET A 508 -10.97 30.72 -2.55
CA MET A 508 -9.91 29.96 -3.20
C MET A 508 -8.59 30.74 -3.23
N ALA A 509 -7.47 30.02 -3.23
CA ALA A 509 -6.14 30.58 -3.45
C ALA A 509 -5.25 29.66 -4.29
N LEU A 510 -4.29 30.26 -4.99
CA LEU A 510 -3.15 29.62 -5.64
C LEU A 510 -1.88 30.00 -4.89
N VAL A 511 -1.07 29.01 -4.59
CA VAL A 511 0.20 29.15 -3.89
C VAL A 511 1.37 28.80 -4.81
N VAL A 512 2.48 29.52 -4.65
CA VAL A 512 3.75 29.27 -5.32
C VAL A 512 4.77 28.82 -4.28
N LEU A 513 5.35 27.65 -4.50
CA LEU A 513 6.24 26.97 -3.57
C LEU A 513 7.66 26.88 -4.13
N TYR A 514 8.65 27.16 -3.28
CA TYR A 514 10.07 27.01 -3.60
C TYR A 514 10.88 26.50 -2.38
N PRO A 515 11.81 25.55 -2.55
CA PRO A 515 12.01 24.75 -3.76
C PRO A 515 10.75 23.93 -4.09
N PRO A 516 10.58 23.46 -5.34
CA PRO A 516 9.49 22.55 -5.67
C PRO A 516 9.43 21.38 -4.67
N PRO A 517 8.24 21.01 -4.19
CA PRO A 517 8.11 19.97 -3.18
C PRO A 517 8.66 18.65 -3.72
N HIS A 518 9.56 18.05 -2.94
CA HIS A 518 10.12 16.74 -3.26
C HIS A 518 9.32 15.65 -2.54
N PRO A 519 9.02 14.51 -3.19
CA PRO A 519 8.31 13.39 -2.57
C PRO A 519 8.93 12.91 -1.25
N SER A 520 10.24 13.05 -1.07
CA SER A 520 10.94 12.66 0.17
C SER A 520 10.92 13.74 1.28
N GLY A 521 10.05 14.76 1.19
CA GLY A 521 9.80 15.69 2.30
C GLY A 521 10.70 16.93 2.38
N ASN A 522 11.24 17.45 1.28
CA ASN A 522 11.86 18.79 1.33
C ASN A 522 10.81 19.83 1.75
N SER A 523 11.13 20.64 2.76
CA SER A 523 10.29 21.76 3.18
C SER A 523 10.30 22.85 2.11
N SER A 524 9.25 22.92 1.32
CA SER A 524 8.99 24.06 0.44
C SER A 524 8.51 25.26 1.25
N GLU A 525 8.91 26.45 0.82
CA GLU A 525 8.42 27.72 1.36
C GLU A 525 7.41 28.35 0.41
N LEU A 526 6.43 29.06 0.98
CA LEU A 526 5.50 29.88 0.21
C LEU A 526 6.18 31.17 -0.23
N VAL A 527 6.35 31.37 -1.54
CA VAL A 527 7.02 32.56 -2.11
C VAL A 527 6.05 33.55 -2.74
N ALA A 528 4.87 33.09 -3.14
CA ALA A 528 3.79 33.95 -3.59
C ALA A 528 2.43 33.29 -3.38
N ILE A 529 1.40 34.10 -3.18
CA ILE A 529 0.00 33.68 -3.08
C ILE A 529 -0.88 34.65 -3.88
N GLY A 530 -1.86 34.11 -4.57
CA GLY A 530 -2.96 34.86 -5.13
C GLY A 530 -4.27 34.23 -4.65
N GLN A 531 -5.25 35.03 -4.27
CA GLN A 531 -6.51 34.54 -3.73
C GLN A 531 -7.69 35.41 -4.15
N TRP A 532 -8.90 34.85 -4.07
CA TRP A 532 -10.12 35.65 -4.06
C TRP A 532 -10.98 35.40 -2.84
N ILE A 533 -11.66 36.46 -2.39
CA ILE A 533 -12.49 36.47 -1.19
C ILE A 533 -13.84 37.10 -1.55
N THR A 534 -14.94 36.40 -1.27
CA THR A 534 -16.30 36.95 -1.31
C THR A 534 -16.69 37.43 0.08
N ASP A 535 -17.43 38.54 0.21
CA ASP A 535 -17.95 38.96 1.52
C ASP A 535 -19.10 38.04 1.91
N PRO A 536 -18.96 37.21 2.96
CA PRO A 536 -19.99 36.26 3.35
C PRO A 536 -21.28 36.92 3.86
N ARG A 537 -21.25 38.24 4.13
CA ARG A 537 -22.42 39.01 4.59
C ARG A 537 -23.24 39.59 3.43
N ASP A 538 -22.71 39.56 2.21
CA ASP A 538 -23.37 40.07 1.01
C ASP A 538 -23.27 39.06 -0.12
N SER A 539 -24.38 38.35 -0.36
CA SER A 539 -24.52 37.34 -1.41
C SER A 539 -24.42 37.91 -2.83
N HIS A 540 -24.42 39.24 -2.99
CA HIS A 540 -24.23 39.93 -4.26
C HIS A 540 -22.88 40.64 -4.37
N SER A 541 -21.98 40.44 -3.40
CA SER A 541 -20.66 41.05 -3.44
C SER A 541 -19.81 40.50 -4.58
N VAL A 542 -19.14 41.39 -5.30
CA VAL A 542 -18.15 41.04 -6.31
C VAL A 542 -16.91 40.51 -5.60
N PRO A 543 -16.47 39.26 -5.85
CA PRO A 543 -15.28 38.69 -5.21
C PRO A 543 -14.04 39.56 -5.43
N GLU A 544 -13.25 39.74 -4.37
CA GLU A 544 -12.05 40.56 -4.37
C GLU A 544 -10.80 39.71 -4.56
N MET A 545 -9.98 40.04 -5.55
CA MET A 545 -8.68 39.40 -5.76
C MET A 545 -7.57 40.13 -5.02
N ALA A 546 -6.76 39.36 -4.28
CA ALA A 546 -5.58 39.85 -3.59
C ALA A 546 -4.35 39.00 -3.95
N PHE A 547 -3.19 39.65 -4.06
CA PHE A 547 -1.93 39.00 -4.43
C PHE A 547 -0.83 39.45 -3.48
N GLN A 548 0.04 38.51 -3.11
CA GLN A 548 1.23 38.80 -2.34
C GLN A 548 2.41 38.00 -2.88
N VAL A 549 3.53 38.68 -3.10
CA VAL A 549 4.79 38.07 -3.52
C VAL A 549 5.84 38.50 -2.52
N ARG A 550 6.61 37.54 -2.00
CA ARG A 550 7.70 37.82 -1.05
C ARG A 550 8.72 38.78 -1.67
N ASP A 551 9.27 39.69 -0.87
CA ASP A 551 10.07 40.81 -1.38
C ASP A 551 11.27 40.38 -2.23
N ASP A 552 11.97 39.32 -1.84
CA ASP A 552 13.09 38.71 -2.57
C ASP A 552 12.68 37.96 -3.86
N TRP A 553 11.37 37.77 -4.07
CA TRP A 553 10.76 37.18 -5.27
C TRP A 553 10.02 38.20 -6.15
N GLN A 554 9.99 39.47 -5.76
CA GLN A 554 9.45 40.52 -6.63
C GLN A 554 10.28 40.62 -7.93
N GLY A 555 9.65 41.07 -9.02
CA GLY A 555 10.28 41.14 -10.35
C GLY A 555 10.45 39.81 -11.10
N HIS A 556 10.19 38.66 -10.46
CA HIS A 556 10.27 37.33 -11.08
C HIS A 556 9.09 37.00 -12.02
N GLY A 557 8.10 37.90 -12.14
CA GLY A 557 6.92 37.72 -12.99
C GLY A 557 5.74 36.98 -12.33
N LEU A 558 5.88 36.58 -11.06
CA LEU A 558 4.89 35.76 -10.35
C LEU A 558 3.53 36.43 -10.17
N GLY A 559 3.47 37.76 -9.96
CA GLY A 559 2.19 38.47 -9.80
C GLY A 559 1.30 38.41 -11.04
N LYS A 560 1.87 38.65 -12.23
CA LYS A 560 1.14 38.52 -13.51
C LYS A 560 0.71 37.07 -13.76
N TYR A 561 1.59 36.13 -13.46
CA TYR A 561 1.30 34.70 -13.63
C TYR A 561 0.13 34.25 -12.73
N LEU A 562 0.17 34.58 -11.42
CA LEU A 562 -0.89 34.24 -10.48
C LEU A 562 -2.22 34.89 -10.84
N PHE A 563 -2.22 36.15 -11.28
CA PHE A 563 -3.44 36.83 -11.73
C PHE A 563 -4.14 36.06 -12.85
N LEU A 564 -3.41 35.73 -13.93
CA LEU A 564 -3.98 34.99 -15.06
C LEU A 564 -4.44 33.59 -14.65
N ARG A 565 -3.70 32.90 -13.78
CA ARG A 565 -4.05 31.56 -13.33
C ARG A 565 -5.26 31.54 -12.38
N LEU A 566 -5.44 32.56 -11.53
CA LEU A 566 -6.64 32.67 -10.71
C LEU A 566 -7.88 32.90 -11.56
N LEU A 567 -7.77 33.71 -12.63
CA LEU A 567 -8.86 33.93 -13.56
C LEU A 567 -9.25 32.62 -14.26
N GLU A 568 -8.27 31.86 -14.75
CA GLU A 568 -8.50 30.51 -15.30
C GLU A 568 -9.12 29.56 -14.26
N LEU A 569 -8.66 29.60 -13.01
CA LEU A 569 -9.22 28.80 -11.92
C LEU A 569 -10.67 29.20 -11.60
N SER A 570 -11.01 30.48 -11.68
CA SER A 570 -12.36 30.95 -11.38
C SER A 570 -13.40 30.45 -12.40
N THR A 571 -13.05 30.35 -13.69
CA THR A 571 -13.96 29.81 -14.72
C THR A 571 -14.19 28.30 -14.57
N TYR A 572 -13.34 27.63 -13.79
CA TYR A 572 -13.59 26.25 -13.39
C TYR A 572 -14.81 26.13 -12.47
N TYR A 573 -14.95 27.04 -11.50
CA TYR A 573 -16.01 27.02 -10.48
C TYR A 573 -17.26 27.81 -10.85
N TYR A 574 -17.13 28.84 -11.68
CA TYR A 574 -18.21 29.76 -11.99
C TYR A 574 -18.39 29.94 -13.49
N GLU A 575 -19.65 30.06 -13.93
CA GLU A 575 -19.99 30.30 -15.35
C GLU A 575 -19.77 31.76 -15.76
N HIS A 576 -19.98 32.69 -14.82
CA HIS A 576 -19.83 34.14 -14.97
C HIS A 576 -19.43 34.75 -13.63
N VAL A 577 -18.27 35.41 -13.56
CA VAL A 577 -17.85 36.14 -12.36
C VAL A 577 -17.19 37.45 -12.76
N GLN A 578 -17.59 38.50 -12.07
CA GLN A 578 -16.84 39.74 -12.00
C GLN A 578 -15.84 39.62 -10.85
N PHE A 579 -14.61 40.04 -11.06
CA PHE A 579 -13.65 40.19 -9.97
C PHE A 579 -13.30 41.66 -9.81
N LYS A 580 -13.16 42.09 -8.56
CA LYS A 580 -12.58 43.40 -8.25
C LYS A 580 -11.17 43.25 -7.67
N ALA A 581 -10.29 44.21 -7.93
CA ALA A 581 -8.99 44.30 -7.28
C ALA A 581 -8.68 45.77 -6.99
N ASP A 582 -8.39 46.05 -5.72
CA ASP A 582 -8.03 47.39 -5.26
C ASP A 582 -6.51 47.52 -5.22
N VAL A 583 -5.99 48.61 -5.82
CA VAL A 583 -4.57 48.91 -5.84
C VAL A 583 -4.33 50.38 -5.55
N LEU A 584 -3.32 50.69 -4.74
CA LEU A 584 -2.90 52.07 -4.50
C LEU A 584 -2.48 52.73 -5.81
N ALA A 585 -2.86 54.00 -6.01
CA ALA A 585 -2.63 54.71 -7.27
C ALA A 585 -1.15 54.81 -7.66
N ASP A 586 -0.24 54.77 -6.69
CA ASP A 586 1.22 54.83 -6.84
C ASP A 586 1.88 53.47 -7.09
N ASN A 587 1.17 52.35 -6.90
CA ASN A 587 1.68 51.01 -7.18
C ASN A 587 1.66 50.71 -8.69
N GLN A 588 2.60 51.33 -9.41
CA GLN A 588 2.73 51.21 -10.86
C GLN A 588 2.93 49.77 -11.32
N ALA A 589 3.61 48.94 -10.52
CA ALA A 589 3.87 47.54 -10.86
C ALA A 589 2.57 46.73 -10.97
N MET A 590 1.70 46.79 -9.95
CA MET A 590 0.42 46.06 -9.98
C MET A 590 -0.57 46.66 -10.98
N ARG A 591 -0.59 47.99 -11.14
CA ARG A 591 -1.37 48.64 -12.20
C ARG A 591 -0.96 48.13 -13.58
N HIS A 592 0.34 48.01 -13.84
CA HIS A 592 0.84 47.47 -15.10
C HIS A 592 0.43 46.00 -15.31
N VAL A 593 0.41 45.18 -14.24
CA VAL A 593 -0.09 43.79 -14.32
C VAL A 593 -1.55 43.75 -14.76
N PHE A 594 -2.40 44.57 -14.14
CA PHE A 594 -3.84 44.62 -14.44
C PHE A 594 -4.15 45.22 -15.81
N GLU A 595 -3.49 46.32 -16.19
CA GLU A 595 -3.74 47.01 -17.46
C GLU A 595 -3.18 46.27 -18.69
N GLN A 596 -2.23 45.35 -18.49
CA GLN A 596 -1.67 44.48 -19.54
C GLN A 596 -2.36 43.11 -19.61
N ALA A 597 -3.35 42.85 -18.76
CA ALA A 597 -4.11 41.62 -18.83
C ALA A 597 -4.97 41.59 -20.10
N PRO A 598 -5.06 40.47 -20.82
CA PRO A 598 -5.88 40.34 -22.02
C PRO A 598 -7.37 40.15 -21.67
N ILE A 599 -7.90 40.92 -20.72
CA ILE A 599 -9.27 40.78 -20.21
C ILE A 599 -9.92 42.17 -20.12
N PRO A 600 -11.19 42.33 -20.54
CA PRO A 600 -11.90 43.59 -20.37
C PRO A 600 -11.99 44.00 -18.91
N TYR A 601 -11.69 45.27 -18.63
CA TYR A 601 -11.80 45.81 -17.27
C TYR A 601 -12.39 47.22 -17.28
N ARG A 602 -13.04 47.55 -16.16
CA ARG A 602 -13.44 48.91 -15.79
C ARG A 602 -12.56 49.37 -14.64
N LYS A 603 -12.24 50.66 -14.58
CA LYS A 603 -11.51 51.22 -13.43
C LYS A 603 -12.20 52.44 -12.86
N ARG A 604 -12.23 52.52 -11.52
CA ARG A 604 -12.72 53.68 -10.76
C ARG A 604 -11.61 54.12 -9.81
N SER A 605 -11.37 55.41 -9.71
CA SER A 605 -10.34 55.97 -8.83
C SER A 605 -11.01 56.81 -7.75
N GLU A 606 -10.82 56.44 -6.49
CA GLU A 606 -11.37 57.17 -5.33
C GLU A 606 -10.36 57.16 -4.19
N PHE A 607 -10.18 58.32 -3.54
CA PHE A 607 -9.35 58.48 -2.33
C PHE A 607 -7.94 57.85 -2.41
N GLY A 608 -7.28 57.90 -3.57
CA GLY A 608 -5.93 57.37 -3.77
C GLY A 608 -5.86 55.86 -4.06
N VAL A 609 -6.99 55.18 -4.16
CA VAL A 609 -7.12 53.78 -4.57
C VAL A 609 -7.74 53.71 -5.97
N ILE A 610 -7.22 52.82 -6.81
CA ILE A 610 -7.80 52.48 -8.10
C ILE A 610 -8.39 51.07 -7.97
N THR A 611 -9.71 50.98 -8.10
CA THR A 611 -10.44 49.71 -8.16
C THR A 611 -10.56 49.29 -9.62
N TYR A 612 -10.02 48.12 -9.95
CA TYR A 612 -10.22 47.45 -11.23
C TYR A 612 -11.36 46.44 -11.08
N THR A 613 -12.30 46.42 -12.00
CA THR A 613 -13.35 45.40 -12.11
C THR A 613 -13.17 44.67 -13.43
N PHE A 614 -12.86 43.39 -13.37
CA PHE A 614 -12.65 42.51 -14.51
C PHE A 614 -13.93 41.74 -14.82
N ASP A 615 -14.38 41.82 -16.06
CA ASP A 615 -15.53 41.08 -16.57
C ASP A 615 -14.99 39.85 -17.33
N LEU A 616 -15.10 38.66 -16.75
CA LEU A 616 -14.67 37.42 -17.42
C LEU A 616 -15.70 37.01 -18.50
N PRO A 617 -15.26 36.61 -19.71
CA PRO A 617 -16.15 36.13 -20.76
C PRO A 617 -16.73 34.74 -20.42
N GLU A 618 -17.81 34.35 -21.11
CA GLU A 618 -18.43 33.03 -20.93
C GLU A 618 -17.42 31.90 -21.17
N LYS A 619 -17.55 30.81 -20.40
CA LYS A 619 -16.71 29.60 -20.47
C LYS A 619 -16.50 29.04 -21.90
N LYS A 620 -17.38 29.36 -22.86
CA LYS A 620 -17.28 28.99 -24.28
C LYS A 620 -16.30 29.82 -25.11
N GLU A 621 -16.00 31.07 -24.72
CA GLU A 621 -15.15 31.98 -25.50
C GLU A 621 -13.66 31.85 -25.18
N LEU A 622 -13.29 31.21 -24.06
CA LEU A 622 -11.90 31.00 -23.64
C LEU A 622 -11.26 29.72 -24.21
N ALA A 623 -12.03 28.88 -24.90
CA ALA A 623 -11.56 27.62 -25.52
C ALA A 623 -11.14 27.77 -27.00
N SER A 624 -11.16 29.00 -27.52
CA SER A 624 -10.65 29.42 -28.83
C SER A 624 -9.44 30.31 -28.67
#